data_AF-A0A7V6SXR4-F1
#
_entry.id   AF-A0A7V6SXR4-F1
#
_cell.length_a   1.000
_cell.length_b   1.000
_cell.length_c   1.000
_cell.angle_alpha   90.00
_cell.angle_beta   90.00
_cell.angle_gamma   90.00
#
_symmetry.space_group_name_H-M   'P 1'
#
loop_
_entity.id
_entity.type
_entity.pdbx_description
1 polymer ?
#
loop_
_entity_poly.entity_id
_entity_poly.type
_entity_poly.pdbx_seq_one_letter_code
_entity_poly.pdbx_strand_id
1 'polypeptide(L)'
;MNKKKILILIISVLIIIGVIRMFFGTINITLKIPFNNPTYVLKINDELAGGNLDIKKNKTFIPYVINLKLSTWLSTKGESRLTVKQDDNITLTIEAYNCFSDITGEKKLTACSYDNSKMELEKIENVKYSMVIRGGSTIGMTNTLIYDGTYQKNLTTIIKEKGIYTIEISAKHNDIESTIHLLLEII
;
A
#
# COMPACT_ATOMS: atom_id res chain seq x y z
N MET A 1 -11.42 -36.60 -26.19
CA MET A 1 -12.58 -36.24 -25.35
C MET A 1 -13.67 -35.65 -26.26
N ASN A 2 -14.88 -36.23 -26.28
CA ASN A 2 -15.93 -35.83 -27.23
C ASN A 2 -16.40 -34.39 -26.96
N LYS A 3 -16.46 -33.53 -27.97
CA LYS A 3 -16.82 -32.09 -27.84
C LYS A 3 -18.12 -31.87 -27.04
N LYS A 4 -19.10 -32.77 -27.18
CA LYS A 4 -20.36 -32.77 -26.42
C LYS A 4 -20.17 -32.95 -24.90
N LYS A 5 -19.23 -33.79 -24.46
CA LYS A 5 -18.94 -34.01 -23.03
C LYS A 5 -18.28 -32.78 -22.40
N ILE A 6 -17.42 -32.09 -23.14
CA ILE A 6 -16.78 -30.84 -22.71
C ILE A 6 -17.82 -29.73 -22.57
N LEU A 7 -18.74 -29.61 -23.55
CA LEU A 7 -19.81 -28.62 -23.51
C LEU A 7 -20.72 -28.81 -22.29
N ILE A 8 -21.14 -30.06 -22.01
CA ILE A 8 -21.97 -30.37 -20.84
C ILE A 8 -21.24 -30.00 -19.55
N LEU A 9 -19.95 -30.34 -19.43
CA LEU A 9 -19.14 -29.99 -18.27
C LEU A 9 -19.07 -28.47 -18.05
N ILE A 10 -18.84 -27.68 -19.11
CA ILE A 10 -18.80 -26.21 -19.02
C ILE A 10 -20.15 -25.66 -18.54
N ILE A 11 -21.26 -26.12 -19.10
CA ILE A 11 -22.61 -25.68 -18.72
C ILE A 11 -22.90 -26.03 -17.26
N SER A 12 -22.59 -27.25 -16.82
CA SER A 12 -22.76 -27.67 -15.43
C SER A 12 -21.97 -26.79 -14.46
N VAL A 13 -20.72 -26.45 -14.80
CA VAL A 13 -19.89 -25.54 -13.98
C VAL A 13 -20.50 -24.13 -13.92
N LEU A 14 -20.99 -23.59 -15.03
CA LEU A 14 -21.65 -22.28 -15.06
C LEU A 14 -22.93 -22.25 -14.20
N ILE A 15 -23.73 -23.32 -14.23
CA ILE A 15 -24.93 -23.45 -13.39
C ILE A 15 -24.54 -23.44 -11.91
N ILE A 16 -23.53 -24.22 -11.51
CA ILE A 16 -23.05 -24.27 -10.12
C ILE A 16 -22.59 -22.87 -9.66
N ILE A 17 -21.78 -22.19 -10.46
CA ILE A 17 -21.32 -20.82 -10.19
C ILE A 17 -22.51 -19.86 -10.03
N GLY A 18 -23.52 -19.96 -10.90
CA GLY A 18 -24.74 -19.15 -10.84
C GLY A 18 -25.56 -19.39 -9.56
N VAL A 19 -25.74 -20.65 -9.16
CA VAL A 19 -26.43 -21.02 -7.92
C VAL A 19 -25.71 -20.48 -6.70
N ILE A 20 -24.38 -20.67 -6.60
CA ILE A 20 -23.60 -20.15 -5.47
C ILE A 20 -23.77 -18.64 -5.36
N ARG A 21 -23.70 -17.91 -6.48
CA ARG A 21 -23.88 -16.45 -6.50
C ARG A 21 -25.30 -16.05 -6.08
N MET A 22 -26.33 -16.79 -6.49
CA MET A 22 -27.72 -16.49 -6.14
C MET A 22 -27.99 -16.60 -4.64
N PHE A 23 -27.42 -17.61 -3.98
CA PHE A 23 -27.65 -17.84 -2.54
C PHE A 23 -26.69 -17.08 -1.63
N PHE A 24 -25.40 -16.98 -1.99
CA PHE A 24 -24.35 -16.43 -1.12
C PHE A 24 -23.83 -15.07 -1.57
N GLY A 25 -24.27 -14.56 -2.72
CA GLY A 25 -23.70 -13.34 -3.30
C GLY A 25 -22.23 -13.52 -3.66
N THR A 26 -21.45 -12.45 -3.47
CA THR A 26 -19.98 -12.51 -3.63
C THR A 26 -19.33 -12.85 -2.30
N ILE A 27 -18.63 -13.98 -2.25
CA ILE A 27 -17.90 -14.44 -1.08
C ILE A 27 -16.57 -13.67 -1.02
N ASN A 28 -16.35 -12.93 0.06
CA ASN A 28 -15.11 -12.22 0.33
C ASN A 28 -14.34 -12.94 1.45
N ILE A 29 -13.18 -13.48 1.12
CA ILE A 29 -12.30 -14.15 2.09
C ILE A 29 -11.13 -13.22 2.37
N THR A 30 -10.95 -12.83 3.62
CA THR A 30 -9.82 -11.98 4.04
C THR A 30 -8.79 -12.81 4.80
N LEU A 31 -7.55 -12.86 4.31
CA LEU A 31 -6.45 -13.56 4.94
C LEU A 31 -5.33 -12.58 5.33
N LYS A 32 -4.87 -12.67 6.58
CA LYS A 32 -3.71 -11.91 7.07
C LYS A 32 -2.44 -12.75 6.91
N ILE A 33 -1.93 -12.83 5.69
CA ILE A 33 -0.75 -13.63 5.34
C ILE A 33 0.23 -12.80 4.51
N PRO A 34 1.54 -13.06 4.63
CA PRO A 34 2.53 -12.41 3.77
C PRO A 34 2.31 -12.81 2.31
N PHE A 35 2.57 -11.88 1.40
CA PHE A 35 2.54 -12.07 -0.04
C PHE A 35 3.62 -11.20 -0.68
N ASN A 36 3.87 -11.37 -1.98
CA ASN A 36 4.80 -10.51 -2.71
C ASN A 36 4.26 -9.08 -2.78
N ASN A 37 4.61 -8.28 -1.78
CA ASN A 37 4.19 -6.92 -1.57
C ASN A 37 5.33 -5.95 -1.89
N PRO A 38 5.02 -4.73 -2.36
CA PRO A 38 6.02 -3.69 -2.52
C PRO A 38 6.50 -3.18 -1.15
N THR A 39 7.63 -2.50 -1.16
CA THR A 39 8.07 -1.62 -0.07
C THR A 39 8.15 -0.18 -0.58
N TYR A 40 8.23 0.77 0.35
CA TYR A 40 8.28 2.19 0.04
C TYR A 40 9.48 2.82 0.73
N VAL A 41 10.23 3.62 -0.02
CA VAL A 41 11.25 4.52 0.52
C VAL A 41 10.64 5.90 0.56
N LEU A 42 10.61 6.47 1.75
CA LEU A 42 10.08 7.80 2.02
C LEU A 42 11.24 8.71 2.41
N LYS A 43 11.22 9.94 1.95
CA LYS A 43 12.14 10.97 2.46
C LYS A 43 11.44 12.29 2.69
N ILE A 44 11.81 12.99 3.77
CA ILE A 44 11.47 14.40 3.98
C ILE A 44 12.78 15.17 3.92
N ASN A 45 12.89 16.14 3.01
CA ASN A 45 14.11 16.95 2.86
C ASN A 45 15.38 16.09 2.68
N ASP A 46 15.26 15.04 1.85
CA ASP A 46 16.30 14.04 1.57
C ASP A 46 16.71 13.11 2.72
N GLU A 47 16.14 13.28 3.92
CA GLU A 47 16.31 12.38 5.06
C GLU A 47 15.29 11.24 5.04
N LEU A 48 15.71 10.02 5.39
CA LEU A 48 14.85 8.84 5.37
C LEU A 48 13.75 8.92 6.43
N ALA A 49 12.50 8.79 5.97
CA ALA A 49 11.31 8.80 6.82
C ALA A 49 10.76 7.39 7.04
N GLY A 50 10.54 7.07 8.31
CA GLY A 50 9.84 5.87 8.74
C GLY A 50 8.33 6.08 8.77
N GLY A 51 7.58 5.04 8.46
CA GLY A 51 6.12 5.03 8.48
C GLY A 51 5.57 3.64 8.67
N ASN A 52 4.32 3.57 9.13
CA ASN A 52 3.57 2.33 9.20
C ASN A 52 2.89 2.09 7.86
N LEU A 53 3.03 0.86 7.36
CA LEU A 53 2.58 0.46 6.04
C LEU A 53 1.53 -0.63 6.15
N ASP A 54 0.34 -0.30 5.69
CA ASP A 54 -0.78 -1.20 5.47
C ASP A 54 -0.83 -1.62 4.01
N ILE A 55 -0.74 -2.90 3.69
CA ILE A 55 -0.80 -3.37 2.31
C ILE A 55 -1.92 -4.38 2.15
N LYS A 56 -2.74 -4.17 1.11
CA LYS A 56 -3.84 -5.05 0.73
C LYS A 56 -3.68 -5.48 -0.71
N LYS A 57 -3.93 -6.75 -0.99
CA LYS A 57 -3.97 -7.31 -2.35
C LYS A 57 -5.30 -7.98 -2.61
N ASN A 58 -5.96 -7.57 -3.69
CA ASN A 58 -7.26 -8.13 -4.08
C ASN A 58 -7.08 -9.09 -5.25
N LYS A 59 -7.27 -10.40 -5.02
CA LYS A 59 -7.22 -11.41 -6.07
C LYS A 59 -8.59 -12.03 -6.29
N THR A 60 -9.15 -11.83 -7.47
CA THR A 60 -10.38 -12.53 -7.88
C THR A 60 -10.03 -13.94 -8.34
N PHE A 61 -10.52 -14.97 -7.64
CA PHE A 61 -10.27 -16.36 -7.99
C PHE A 61 -11.33 -16.88 -8.97
N ILE A 62 -12.60 -16.60 -8.69
CA ILE A 62 -13.72 -16.84 -9.60
C ILE A 62 -14.44 -15.51 -9.81
N PRO A 63 -14.48 -14.97 -11.04
CA PRO A 63 -15.17 -13.72 -11.34
C PRO A 63 -16.58 -13.71 -10.75
N TYR A 64 -16.91 -12.64 -10.03
CA TYR A 64 -18.22 -12.40 -9.42
C TYR A 64 -18.68 -13.38 -8.33
N VAL A 65 -17.86 -14.36 -7.93
CA VAL A 65 -18.22 -15.35 -6.90
C VAL A 65 -17.24 -15.37 -5.73
N ILE A 66 -15.93 -15.41 -5.98
CA ILE A 66 -14.93 -15.52 -4.91
C ILE A 66 -13.84 -14.45 -5.09
N ASN A 67 -13.78 -13.54 -4.12
CA ASN A 67 -12.72 -12.55 -3.98
C ASN A 67 -11.86 -12.87 -2.76
N LEU A 68 -10.57 -13.02 -2.98
CA LEU A 68 -9.57 -13.19 -1.93
C LEU A 68 -8.91 -11.83 -1.66
N LYS A 69 -8.91 -11.40 -0.40
CA LYS A 69 -8.23 -10.19 0.06
C LYS A 69 -7.10 -10.61 0.97
N LEU A 70 -5.87 -10.33 0.57
CA LEU A 70 -4.69 -10.54 1.41
C LEU A 70 -4.33 -9.21 2.07
N SER A 71 -3.96 -9.23 3.34
CA SER A 71 -3.43 -8.04 4.00
C SER A 71 -2.20 -8.34 4.85
N THR A 72 -1.28 -7.38 4.89
CA THR A 72 -0.06 -7.42 5.69
C THR A 72 0.26 -6.04 6.24
N TRP A 73 0.96 -6.00 7.37
CA TRP A 73 1.39 -4.80 8.07
C TRP A 73 2.90 -4.82 8.18
N LEU A 74 3.55 -3.73 7.81
CA LEU A 74 5.00 -3.58 7.80
C LEU A 74 5.37 -2.18 8.28
N SER A 75 6.64 -1.96 8.58
CA SER A 75 7.20 -0.63 8.81
C SER A 75 8.25 -0.34 7.75
N THR A 76 8.26 0.88 7.22
CA THR A 76 9.34 1.34 6.34
C THR A 76 10.60 1.63 7.15
N LYS A 77 11.76 1.68 6.48
CA LYS A 77 13.02 2.10 7.11
C LYS A 77 13.01 3.63 7.31
N GLY A 78 13.52 4.10 8.45
CA GLY A 78 13.67 5.51 8.78
C GLY A 78 13.09 5.86 10.16
N GLU A 79 13.21 7.13 10.56
CA GLU A 79 12.63 7.61 11.82
C GLU A 79 11.12 7.77 11.73
N SER A 80 10.39 7.28 12.72
CA SER A 80 8.92 7.30 12.74
C SER A 80 8.32 8.69 12.99
N ARG A 81 9.11 9.61 13.53
CA ARG A 81 8.77 11.01 13.79
C ARG A 81 9.91 11.88 13.31
N LEU A 82 9.65 12.67 12.28
CA LEU A 82 10.62 13.64 11.77
C LEU A 82 10.26 15.04 12.22
N THR A 83 11.29 15.84 12.49
CA THR A 83 11.15 17.22 12.93
C THR A 83 11.74 18.15 11.89
N VAL A 84 10.97 19.14 11.44
CA VAL A 84 11.38 20.15 10.46
C VAL A 84 11.11 21.53 11.04
N LYS A 85 11.98 22.52 10.76
CA LYS A 85 11.76 23.90 11.22
C LYS A 85 10.69 24.58 10.36
N GLN A 86 9.89 25.45 10.96
CA GLN A 86 8.78 26.14 10.28
C GLN A 86 9.16 26.84 8.96
N ASP A 87 10.36 27.42 8.90
CA ASP A 87 10.81 28.20 7.74
C ASP A 87 11.57 27.36 6.69
N ASP A 88 11.79 26.08 6.96
CA ASP A 88 12.45 25.18 6.02
C ASP A 88 11.45 24.71 4.95
N ASN A 89 11.92 24.55 3.72
CA ASN A 89 11.13 23.89 2.69
C ASN A 89 10.82 22.46 3.12
N ILE A 90 9.57 22.01 2.94
CA ILE A 90 9.13 20.65 3.27
C ILE A 90 8.89 19.89 1.97
N THR A 91 9.79 18.98 1.64
CA THR A 91 9.73 18.14 0.45
C THR A 91 9.60 16.68 0.83
N LEU A 92 8.41 16.11 0.64
CA LEU A 92 8.12 14.69 0.85
C LEU A 92 8.30 13.95 -0.48
N THR A 93 9.18 12.95 -0.53
CA THR A 93 9.34 12.05 -1.68
C THR A 93 8.95 10.63 -1.30
N ILE A 94 8.33 9.92 -2.24
CA ILE A 94 7.94 8.53 -2.11
C ILE A 94 8.32 7.76 -3.37
N GLU A 95 8.97 6.62 -3.16
CA GLU A 95 9.31 5.68 -4.23
C GLU A 95 8.94 4.26 -3.81
N ALA A 96 8.30 3.53 -4.72
CA ALA A 96 7.90 2.14 -4.48
C ALA A 96 8.88 1.18 -5.12
N TYR A 97 9.13 0.06 -4.46
CA TYR A 97 10.08 -0.95 -4.91
C TYR A 97 9.51 -2.37 -4.76
N ASN A 98 9.81 -3.22 -5.73
CA ASN A 98 9.68 -4.66 -5.64
C ASN A 98 10.93 -5.23 -4.98
N CYS A 99 10.77 -6.25 -4.13
CA CYS A 99 11.89 -6.98 -3.55
C CYS A 99 12.13 -8.29 -4.29
N PHE A 100 13.38 -8.50 -4.67
CA PHE A 100 13.83 -9.75 -5.27
C PHE A 100 14.86 -10.43 -4.36
N SER A 101 14.78 -11.75 -4.30
CA SER A 101 15.74 -12.58 -3.58
C SER A 101 16.25 -13.69 -4.49
N ASP A 102 17.53 -14.01 -4.34
CA ASP A 102 18.26 -15.05 -5.06
C ASP A 102 18.65 -16.22 -4.15
N ILE A 103 18.13 -16.29 -2.92
CA ILE A 103 18.49 -17.32 -1.91
C ILE A 103 18.27 -18.75 -2.45
N THR A 104 17.30 -18.94 -3.34
CA THR A 104 17.03 -20.24 -3.97
C THR A 104 17.89 -20.53 -5.22
N GLY A 105 18.89 -19.71 -5.51
CA GLY A 105 19.73 -19.79 -6.72
C GLY A 105 19.12 -19.16 -7.97
N GLU A 106 17.90 -18.61 -7.88
CA GLU A 106 17.19 -17.91 -8.97
C GLU A 106 16.59 -16.63 -8.42
N LYS A 107 16.68 -15.54 -9.18
CA LYS A 107 16.05 -14.27 -8.83
C LYS A 107 14.53 -14.39 -8.87
N LYS A 108 13.89 -14.26 -7.71
CA LYS A 108 12.42 -14.34 -7.57
C LYS A 108 11.87 -13.16 -6.80
N LEU A 109 10.72 -12.66 -7.27
CA LEU A 109 9.94 -11.67 -6.54
C LEU A 109 9.48 -12.27 -5.21
N THR A 110 9.72 -11.56 -4.12
CA THR A 110 9.41 -11.99 -2.76
C THR A 110 8.75 -10.85 -1.96
N ALA A 111 8.24 -11.19 -0.78
CA ALA A 111 7.78 -10.19 0.18
C ALA A 111 8.97 -9.38 0.70
N CYS A 112 8.85 -8.06 0.72
CA CYS A 112 9.79 -7.20 1.43
C CYS A 112 9.60 -7.40 2.95
N SER A 113 10.55 -8.07 3.62
CA SER A 113 10.53 -8.29 5.08
C SER A 113 11.75 -7.63 5.74
N TYR A 114 11.80 -7.58 7.08
CA TYR A 114 12.85 -6.85 7.80
C TYR A 114 14.26 -7.46 7.66
N ASP A 115 14.37 -8.76 7.35
CA ASP A 115 15.64 -9.52 7.29
C ASP A 115 16.36 -9.37 5.92
N ASN A 116 16.67 -8.11 5.59
CA ASN A 116 17.05 -7.62 4.26
C ASN A 116 18.52 -7.79 3.88
N SER A 117 19.26 -8.75 4.42
CA SER A 117 20.72 -8.81 4.17
C SER A 117 21.09 -9.14 2.70
N LYS A 118 20.15 -9.62 1.88
CA LYS A 118 20.40 -10.08 0.49
C LYS A 118 19.30 -9.74 -0.54
N MET A 119 18.51 -8.68 -0.31
CA MET A 119 17.43 -8.34 -1.25
C MET A 119 17.86 -7.26 -2.25
N GLU A 120 17.53 -7.47 -3.52
CA GLU A 120 17.63 -6.45 -4.57
C GLU A 120 16.30 -5.69 -4.68
N LEU A 121 16.38 -4.36 -4.77
CA LEU A 121 15.22 -3.50 -4.96
C LEU A 121 15.12 -3.08 -6.42
N GLU A 122 13.96 -3.29 -7.03
CA GLU A 122 13.64 -2.75 -8.36
C GLU A 122 12.50 -1.76 -8.26
N LYS A 123 12.69 -0.56 -8.82
CA LYS A 123 11.71 0.52 -8.76
C LYS A 123 10.43 0.13 -9.50
N ILE A 124 9.29 0.43 -8.90
CA ILE A 124 7.97 0.24 -9.49
C ILE A 124 7.55 1.55 -10.15
N GLU A 125 7.38 1.50 -11.47
CA GLU A 125 6.83 2.60 -12.25
C GLU A 125 5.29 2.59 -12.24
N ASN A 126 4.68 3.74 -12.54
CA ASN A 126 3.23 3.92 -12.68
C ASN A 126 2.42 3.64 -11.40
N VAL A 127 2.96 3.97 -10.24
CA VAL A 127 2.20 3.96 -8.98
C VAL A 127 1.33 5.22 -8.89
N LYS A 128 0.05 5.05 -8.60
CA LYS A 128 -0.87 6.17 -8.37
C LYS A 128 -0.86 6.53 -6.89
N TYR A 129 -0.59 7.79 -6.58
CA TYR A 129 -0.54 8.28 -5.22
C TYR A 129 -1.63 9.32 -4.94
N SER A 130 -2.25 9.21 -3.78
CA SER A 130 -3.06 10.26 -3.16
C SER A 130 -2.60 10.47 -1.73
N MET A 131 -2.96 11.61 -1.14
CA MET A 131 -2.46 12.02 0.16
C MET A 131 -3.54 12.73 0.96
N VAL A 132 -3.56 12.45 2.26
CA VAL A 132 -4.39 13.14 3.23
C VAL A 132 -3.52 13.61 4.38
N ILE A 133 -3.67 14.88 4.79
CA ILE A 133 -2.93 15.49 5.89
C ILE A 133 -3.90 15.96 6.95
N ARG A 134 -3.65 15.55 8.20
CA ARG A 134 -4.41 15.97 9.38
C ARG A 134 -3.47 16.46 10.47
N GLY A 135 -3.90 17.43 11.28
CA GLY A 135 -3.09 17.92 12.40
C GLY A 135 -3.16 19.42 12.61
N GLY A 136 -2.01 19.99 12.98
CA GLY A 136 -1.85 21.44 13.20
C GLY A 136 -1.94 21.88 14.67
N SER A 137 -1.78 20.94 15.61
CA SER A 137 -1.71 21.26 17.05
C SER A 137 -0.30 21.03 17.58
N THR A 138 0.16 21.94 18.44
CA THR A 138 1.44 21.84 19.16
C THR A 138 1.35 20.98 20.43
N ILE A 139 0.14 20.63 20.87
CA ILE A 139 -0.11 19.91 22.12
C ILE A 139 -0.21 18.39 21.87
N GLY A 140 -0.63 17.98 20.67
CA GLY A 140 -0.81 16.58 20.33
C GLY A 140 -1.41 16.37 18.94
N MET A 141 -1.56 15.10 18.55
CA MET A 141 -2.21 14.73 17.28
C MET A 141 -3.69 15.12 17.28
N THR A 142 -4.15 15.70 16.18
CA THR A 142 -5.56 16.04 15.96
C THR A 142 -6.04 15.48 14.63
N ASN A 143 -7.35 15.29 14.51
CA ASN A 143 -7.99 14.83 13.28
C ASN A 143 -8.44 15.97 12.36
N THR A 144 -7.99 17.21 12.62
CA THR A 144 -8.34 18.38 11.80
C THR A 144 -7.80 18.18 10.39
N LEU A 145 -8.69 18.14 9.40
CA LEU A 145 -8.32 17.96 8.00
C LEU A 145 -7.67 19.23 7.44
N ILE A 146 -6.46 19.08 6.90
CA ILE A 146 -5.71 20.18 6.26
C ILE A 146 -5.68 19.99 4.75
N TYR A 147 -5.53 18.74 4.29
CA TYR A 147 -5.45 18.42 2.88
C TYR A 147 -6.05 17.03 2.59
N ASP A 148 -6.76 16.91 1.49
CA ASP A 148 -7.24 15.64 0.91
C ASP A 148 -7.20 15.77 -0.61
N GLY A 149 -6.36 14.98 -1.27
CA GLY A 149 -6.27 15.05 -2.73
C GLY A 149 -5.12 14.25 -3.34
N THR A 150 -4.73 14.66 -4.54
CA THR A 150 -3.60 14.09 -5.26
C THR A 150 -2.30 14.30 -4.50
N TYR A 151 -1.38 13.34 -4.59
CA TYR A 151 -0.08 13.49 -3.95
C TYR A 151 0.67 14.73 -4.44
N GLN A 152 1.26 15.48 -3.49
CA GLN A 152 2.11 16.64 -3.75
C GLN A 152 3.46 16.45 -3.06
N LYS A 153 4.53 16.65 -3.82
CA LYS A 153 5.91 16.54 -3.30
C LYS A 153 6.27 17.70 -2.37
N ASN A 154 5.85 18.92 -2.69
CA ASN A 154 6.11 20.10 -1.87
C ASN A 154 4.94 20.33 -0.90
N LEU A 155 5.20 20.23 0.40
CA LEU A 155 4.20 20.40 1.46
C LEU A 155 4.21 21.80 2.07
N THR A 156 5.22 22.62 1.77
CA THR A 156 5.42 23.97 2.35
C THR A 156 4.22 24.89 2.13
N THR A 157 3.47 24.70 1.04
CA THR A 157 2.27 25.49 0.75
C THR A 157 1.02 25.00 1.50
N ILE A 158 1.05 23.76 1.99
CA ILE A 158 -0.06 23.06 2.65
C ILE A 158 0.08 23.17 4.18
N ILE A 159 1.30 22.96 4.69
CA ILE A 159 1.63 22.98 6.12
C ILE A 159 2.28 24.33 6.45
N LYS A 160 1.53 25.22 7.11
CA LYS A 160 1.96 26.61 7.36
C LYS A 160 2.31 26.94 8.81
N GLU A 161 1.84 26.11 9.74
CA GLU A 161 1.90 26.38 11.16
C GLU A 161 2.79 25.34 11.85
N LYS A 162 3.26 25.69 13.06
CA LYS A 162 3.93 24.72 13.93
C LYS A 162 2.92 23.73 14.46
N GLY A 163 3.36 22.49 14.64
CA GLY A 163 2.52 21.45 15.21
C GLY A 163 2.83 20.06 14.70
N ILE A 164 2.02 19.11 15.15
CA ILE A 164 2.13 17.71 14.81
C ILE A 164 1.12 17.39 13.72
N TYR A 165 1.61 16.73 12.67
CA TYR A 165 0.86 16.36 11.47
C TYR A 165 0.96 14.86 11.22
N THR A 166 -0.17 14.26 10.91
CA THR A 166 -0.28 12.91 10.38
C THR A 166 -0.49 13.01 8.89
N ILE A 167 0.41 12.40 8.12
CA ILE A 167 0.30 12.32 6.66
C ILE A 167 0.03 10.87 6.30
N GLU A 168 -1.06 10.66 5.58
CA GLU A 168 -1.47 9.37 5.05
C GLU A 168 -1.30 9.40 3.53
N ILE A 169 -0.47 8.51 2.99
CA ILE A 169 -0.26 8.38 1.55
C ILE A 169 -0.88 7.07 1.10
N SER A 170 -1.87 7.14 0.21
CA SER A 170 -2.44 5.97 -0.44
C SER A 170 -1.71 5.73 -1.76
N ALA A 171 -1.19 4.53 -1.95
CA ALA A 171 -0.47 4.10 -3.15
C ALA A 171 -1.18 2.92 -3.80
N LYS A 172 -1.44 3.00 -5.11
CA LYS A 172 -2.10 1.92 -5.87
C LYS A 172 -1.25 1.49 -7.06
N HIS A 173 -1.02 0.18 -7.15
CA HIS A 173 -0.30 -0.45 -8.25
C HIS A 173 -0.91 -1.83 -8.54
N ASN A 174 -1.43 -2.02 -9.75
CA ASN A 174 -2.16 -3.24 -10.15
C ASN A 174 -3.29 -3.60 -9.17
N ASP A 175 -3.23 -4.81 -8.62
CA ASP A 175 -4.18 -5.37 -7.66
C ASP A 175 -3.78 -5.12 -6.20
N ILE A 176 -2.78 -4.26 -5.96
CA ILE A 176 -2.23 -3.91 -4.65
C ILE A 176 -2.56 -2.45 -4.30
N GLU A 177 -3.09 -2.26 -3.11
CA GLU A 177 -3.35 -0.96 -2.49
C GLU A 177 -2.58 -0.90 -1.17
N SER A 178 -1.83 0.18 -0.98
CA SER A 178 -1.03 0.43 0.22
C SER A 178 -1.43 1.75 0.85
N THR A 179 -1.44 1.81 2.18
CA THR A 179 -1.62 3.03 2.95
C THR A 179 -0.40 3.21 3.85
N ILE A 180 0.24 4.37 3.75
CA ILE A 180 1.45 4.71 4.48
C ILE A 180 1.11 5.83 5.45
N HIS A 181 1.37 5.61 6.74
CA HIS A 181 1.15 6.58 7.79
C HIS A 181 2.48 7.09 8.32
N LEU A 182 2.70 8.40 8.22
CA LEU A 182 3.87 9.07 8.79
C LEU A 182 3.46 10.18 9.75
N LEU A 183 4.38 10.53 10.66
CA LEU A 183 4.23 11.63 11.59
C LEU A 183 5.32 12.67 11.34
N LEU A 184 4.89 13.90 11.11
CA LEU A 184 5.76 15.06 10.88
C LEU A 184 5.48 16.12 11.95
N GLU A 185 6.54 16.63 12.55
CA GLU A 185 6.48 17.71 13.52
C GLU A 185 7.17 18.95 12.97
N ILE A 186 6.47 20.08 13.01
CA ILE A 186 6.99 21.38 12.62
C ILE A 186 7.26 22.21 13.87
N ILE A 187 8.52 22.62 14.07
CA ILE A 187 9.01 23.37 15.25
C ILE A 187 9.46 24.79 14.95
#